data_AF-A0AAT9LW90-F1
#
_entry.id   AF-A0AAT9LW90-F1
#
_cell.length_a   1.000
_cell.length_b   1.000
_cell.length_c   1.000
_cell.angle_alpha   90.00
_cell.angle_beta   90.00
_cell.angle_gamma   90.00
#
_symmetry.space_group_name_H-M   'P 1'
#
loop_
_entity.id
_entity.type
_entity.pdbx_description
1 polymer ?
#
loop_
_entity_poly.entity_id
_entity_poly.type
_entity_poly.pdbx_seq_one_letter_code
_entity_poly.pdbx_strand_id
1 'polypeptide(L)' 'MKGMGRVYDHVTPEMRRQAIEVTEARWQSSLAALLPEEQARLASWFPHVRVMIDALPRDAVRGAHPHFGPI' A
#
# COMPACT_ATOMS: atom_id res chain seq x y z
N MET A 1 -22.67 -20.40 -13.28
CA MET A 1 -21.47 -19.77 -12.71
C MET A 1 -21.58 -19.73 -11.19
N LYS A 2 -20.70 -20.41 -10.45
CA LYS A 2 -20.55 -20.21 -9.00
C LYS A 2 -19.92 -18.83 -8.81
N GLY A 3 -20.77 -17.82 -8.66
CA GLY A 3 -20.37 -16.41 -8.65
C GLY A 3 -19.43 -16.10 -7.49
N MET A 4 -18.42 -15.27 -7.77
CA MET A 4 -17.49 -14.68 -6.80
C MET A 4 -18.19 -13.91 -5.65
N GLY A 5 -19.52 -13.77 -5.67
CA GLY A 5 -20.30 -13.11 -4.62
C GLY A 5 -20.27 -13.81 -3.26
N ARG A 6 -20.21 -15.16 -3.21
CA ARG A 6 -20.28 -15.90 -1.92
C ARG A 6 -19.04 -15.78 -1.03
N VAL A 7 -17.92 -15.29 -1.56
CA VAL A 7 -16.66 -15.21 -0.80
C VAL A 7 -16.70 -14.06 0.21
N TYR A 8 -17.50 -13.02 -0.07
CA TYR A 8 -17.61 -11.83 0.78
C TYR A 8 -18.78 -11.87 1.76
N ASP A 9 -19.68 -12.85 1.64
CA ASP A 9 -20.83 -13.03 2.55
C ASP A 9 -20.39 -13.27 4.01
N HIS A 10 -19.14 -13.70 4.22
CA HIS A 10 -18.56 -13.96 5.54
C HIS A 10 -17.63 -12.86 6.04
N VAL A 11 -17.40 -11.81 5.24
CA VAL A 11 -16.56 -10.68 5.66
C VAL A 11 -17.41 -9.76 6.50
N THR A 12 -17.18 -9.81 7.82
CA THR A 12 -17.81 -8.87 8.73
C THR A 12 -17.30 -7.44 8.47
N PRO A 13 -18.05 -6.40 8.85
CA PRO A 13 -17.57 -5.02 8.78
C PRO A 13 -16.23 -4.82 9.49
N GLU A 14 -16.00 -5.54 10.59
CA GLU A 14 -14.76 -5.49 11.35
C GLU A 14 -13.60 -6.13 10.60
N MET A 15 -13.79 -7.30 9.98
CA MET A 15 -12.76 -7.93 9.13
C MET A 15 -12.40 -7.03 7.95
N ARG A 16 -13.40 -6.35 7.35
CA ARG A 16 -13.15 -5.37 6.28
C ARG A 16 -12.29 -4.21 6.80
N ARG A 17 -12.63 -3.66 7.96
CA ARG A 17 -11.86 -2.56 8.58
C ARG A 17 -10.41 -2.98 8.80
N GLN A 18 -10.19 -4.11 9.44
CA GLN A 18 -8.85 -4.65 9.69
C GLN A 18 -8.07 -4.89 8.39
N ALA A 19 -8.72 -5.43 7.35
CA ALA A 19 -8.08 -5.63 6.06
C ALA A 19 -7.64 -4.30 5.41
N ILE A 20 -8.50 -3.26 5.48
CA ILE A 20 -8.17 -1.93 4.96
C ILE A 20 -7.02 -1.33 5.77
N GLU A 21 -7.08 -1.32 7.09
CA GLU A 21 -6.05 -0.75 7.96
C GLU A 21 -4.68 -1.41 7.73
N VAL A 22 -4.62 -2.74 7.66
CA VAL A 22 -3.37 -3.47 7.43
C VAL A 22 -2.83 -3.20 6.02
N THR A 23 -3.70 -3.15 5.02
CA THR A 23 -3.28 -2.91 3.63
C THR A 23 -2.76 -1.48 3.46
N GLU A 24 -3.44 -0.51 4.07
CA GLU A 24 -3.06 0.89 4.05
C GLU A 24 -1.70 1.10 4.75
N ALA A 25 -1.49 0.51 5.93
CA ALA A 25 -0.22 0.59 6.63
C ALA A 25 0.93 -0.05 5.81
N ARG A 26 0.68 -1.20 5.18
CA ARG A 26 1.66 -1.85 4.29
C ARG A 26 1.97 -1.02 3.05
N TRP A 27 0.95 -0.39 2.47
CA TRP A 27 1.10 0.50 1.34
C TRP A 27 1.98 1.71 1.67
N GLN A 28 1.70 2.39 2.78
CA GLN A 28 2.51 3.54 3.25
C GLN A 28 3.96 3.15 3.54
N SER A 29 4.17 2.00 4.20
CA SER A 29 5.51 1.46 4.43
C SER A 29 6.26 1.16 3.12
N SER A 30 5.55 0.61 2.13
CA SER A 30 6.12 0.36 0.80
C SER A 30 6.51 1.64 0.09
N LEU A 31 5.69 2.69 0.17
CA LEU A 31 6.02 4.00 -0.39
C LEU A 31 7.22 4.65 0.31
N ALA A 32 7.29 4.57 1.64
CA ALA A 32 8.40 5.12 2.42
C ALA A 32 9.73 4.41 2.14
N ALA A 33 9.69 3.13 1.77
CA ALA A 33 10.88 2.36 1.43
C ALA A 33 11.48 2.71 0.05
N LEU A 34 10.71 3.34 -0.84
CA LEU A 34 11.17 3.73 -2.18
C LEU A 34 12.20 4.85 -2.13
N LEU A 35 13.11 4.86 -3.10
CA LEU A 35 14.03 5.98 -3.33
C LEU A 35 13.25 7.23 -3.77
N PRO A 36 13.73 8.45 -3.50
CA PRO A 36 13.04 9.68 -3.90
C PRO A 36 12.72 9.75 -5.40
N GLU A 37 13.60 9.26 -6.26
CA GLU A 37 13.41 9.17 -7.71
C GLU A 37 12.32 8.15 -8.10
N GLU A 38 12.19 7.05 -7.36
CA GLU A 38 11.15 6.04 -7.58
C GLU A 38 9.79 6.56 -7.15
N GLN A 39 9.73 7.26 -6.03
CA GLN A 39 8.54 7.98 -5.56
C GLN A 39 8.11 9.04 -6.59
N ALA A 40 9.05 9.84 -7.10
CA ALA A 40 8.78 10.84 -8.12
C ALA A 40 8.25 10.23 -9.42
N ARG A 41 8.83 9.10 -9.86
CA ARG A 41 8.35 8.35 -11.03
C ARG A 41 6.94 7.80 -10.80
N LEU A 42 6.68 7.20 -9.65
CA LEU A 42 5.35 6.67 -9.31
C LEU A 42 4.30 7.79 -9.27
N ALA A 43 4.63 8.93 -8.66
CA ALA A 43 3.77 10.11 -8.60
C ALA A 43 3.54 10.77 -9.96
N SER A 44 4.37 10.50 -10.97
CA SER A 44 4.15 10.96 -12.35
C SER A 44 3.05 10.16 -13.04
N TRP A 45 2.92 8.87 -12.73
CA TRP A 45 1.88 7.99 -13.27
C TRP A 45 0.57 8.13 -12.50
N PHE A 46 0.66 8.34 -11.18
CA PHE A 46 -0.49 8.42 -10.29
C PHE A 46 -0.46 9.70 -9.46
N PRO A 47 -1.03 10.81 -9.96
CA PRO A 47 -0.98 12.11 -9.28
C PRO A 47 -1.56 12.11 -7.87
N HIS A 48 -2.56 11.27 -7.60
CA HIS A 48 -3.16 11.13 -6.27
C HIS A 48 -2.21 10.50 -5.25
N VAL A 49 -1.25 9.67 -5.69
CA VAL A 49 -0.22 9.08 -4.81
C VAL A 49 0.76 10.14 -4.32
N ARG A 50 0.92 11.25 -5.05
CA ARG A 50 1.77 12.38 -4.62
C ARG A 50 1.35 12.92 -3.26
N VAL A 51 0.05 13.10 -3.05
CA VAL A 51 -0.51 13.57 -1.78
C VAL A 51 -0.12 12.64 -0.62
N MET A 52 -0.12 11.33 -0.87
CA MET A 52 0.28 10.33 0.13
C MET A 52 1.78 10.38 0.41
N ILE A 53 2.60 10.46 -0.65
CA ILE A 53 4.06 10.57 -0.55
C ILE A 53 4.45 11.82 0.26
N ASP A 54 3.84 12.97 -0.04
CA ASP A 54 4.13 14.24 0.63
C ASP A 54 3.75 14.22 2.13
N ALA A 55 2.82 13.35 2.52
CA ALA A 55 2.38 13.15 3.90
C ALA A 55 3.20 12.09 4.66
N LEU A 56 4.12 11.37 4.02
CA LEU A 56 4.94 10.36 4.69
C LEU A 56 5.94 11.02 5.67
N PRO A 57 6.12 10.46 6.88
CA PRO A 57 7.12 10.95 7.81
C PRO A 57 8.52 10.74 7.23
N ARG A 58 9.30 11.83 7.13
CA ARG A 58 10.63 11.86 6.48
C ARG A 58 11.69 11.02 7.19
N ASP A 59 11.42 10.63 8.43
CA ASP A 59 12.31 9.84 9.29
C ASP A 59 11.92 8.34 9.31
N ALA A 60 10.95 7.91 8.48
CA ALA A 60 10.60 6.51 8.34
C ALA A 60 11.80 5.73 7.78
N VAL A 61 12.48 5.06 8.69
CA VAL A 61 13.69 4.25 8.52
C VAL A 61 13.65 3.46 7.20
N ARG A 62 14.69 3.64 6.39
CA ARG A 62 15.10 2.75 5.29
C ARG A 62 15.41 1.36 5.86
N GLY A 63 14.39 0.61 6.24
CA GLY A 63 14.48 -0.82 6.48
C GLY A 63 14.34 -1.51 5.13
N ALA A 64 15.47 -1.89 4.53
CA ALA A 64 15.49 -2.70 3.31
C ALA A 64 14.52 -3.87 3.46
N HIS A 65 13.53 -3.99 2.58
CA HIS A 65 12.59 -5.10 2.58
C HIS A 65 13.19 -6.26 1.76
N PRO A 66 13.66 -7.37 2.38
CA PRO A 66 14.40 -8.43 1.69
C PRO A 66 13.52 -9.38 0.84
N HIS A 67 12.22 -9.12 0.72
CA HIS A 67 11.26 -10.08 0.14
C HIS A 67 10.60 -9.67 -1.18
N PHE A 68 10.94 -8.53 -1.78
CA PHE A 68 10.51 -8.22 -3.15
C PHE A 68 11.61 -8.65 -4.14
N GLY A 69 11.62 -9.93 -4.50
CA GLY A 69 12.40 -10.44 -5.63
C GLY A 69 11.77 -10.07 -6.98
N PRO A 70 12.54 -10.13 -8.09
CA PRO A 70 12.06 -9.76 -9.42
C PRO A 70 11.04 -10.79 -9.95
N ILE A 71 10.08 -10.29 -10.72
CA ILE A 71 9.01 -11.03 -11.41
C ILE A 71 9.60 -11.90 -12.52
#